data_AF-A0A328CA59-F1
#
_entry.id   AF-A0A328CA59-F1
#
_cell.length_a   1.000
_cell.length_b   1.000
_cell.length_c   1.000
_cell.angle_alpha   90.00
_cell.angle_beta   90.00
_cell.angle_gamma   90.00
#
_symmetry.space_group_name_H-M   'P 1'
#
loop_
_entity.id
_entity.type
_entity.pdbx_description
1 polymer ?
#
loop_
_entity_poly.entity_id
_entity_poly.type
_entity_poly.pdbx_seq_one_letter_code
_entity_poly.pdbx_strand_id
1 'polypeptide(L)'
;MIPLRSDALIACLRRARPLVLMAGAAALLVGCGPVQATSRISQAEVALERARVADANIHAPYEYTSASHYLYKAKEEWGYSQFEAAYDYATQARRAAETALINAREAPWPGHPVLGREKTPPPAAEAPAEVTDAE
;
A
#
# COMPACT_ATOMS: atom_id res chain seq x y z
N MET A 1 -55.71 -47.31 -3.78
CA MET A 1 -54.52 -46.73 -4.45
C MET A 1 -54.50 -45.24 -4.16
N ILE A 2 -53.53 -44.76 -3.38
CA ILE A 2 -53.46 -43.41 -2.80
C ILE A 2 -52.36 -42.62 -3.54
N PRO A 3 -52.67 -41.61 -4.37
CA PRO A 3 -51.67 -40.70 -4.93
C PRO A 3 -51.79 -39.33 -4.26
N LEU A 4 -51.24 -39.18 -3.04
CA LEU A 4 -51.29 -37.89 -2.32
C LEU A 4 -49.96 -37.47 -1.66
N ARG A 5 -48.86 -38.23 -1.82
CA ARG A 5 -47.55 -37.85 -1.25
C ARG A 5 -46.61 -37.15 -2.23
N SER A 6 -46.72 -37.40 -3.54
CA SER A 6 -45.77 -36.89 -4.53
C SER A 6 -45.98 -35.41 -4.89
N ASP A 7 -47.24 -34.95 -4.97
CA ASP A 7 -47.55 -33.57 -5.37
C ASP A 7 -47.19 -32.56 -4.27
N ALA A 8 -47.35 -32.95 -3.00
CA ALA A 8 -46.95 -32.14 -1.85
C ALA A 8 -45.42 -31.99 -1.77
N LEU A 9 -44.66 -33.04 -2.09
CA LEU A 9 -43.19 -33.00 -2.16
C LEU A 9 -42.69 -32.11 -3.30
N ILE A 10 -43.31 -32.20 -4.48
CA ILE A 10 -42.95 -31.40 -5.66
C ILE A 10 -43.30 -29.92 -5.44
N ALA A 11 -44.42 -29.62 -4.79
CA ALA A 11 -44.80 -28.25 -4.42
C ALA A 11 -43.87 -27.65 -3.34
N CYS A 12 -43.43 -28.46 -2.38
CA CYS A 12 -42.48 -28.04 -1.34
C CYS A 12 -41.10 -27.75 -1.94
N LEU A 13 -40.60 -28.61 -2.84
CA LEU A 13 -39.34 -28.43 -3.58
C LEU A 13 -39.38 -27.21 -4.51
N ARG A 14 -40.54 -26.92 -5.13
CA ARG A 14 -40.74 -25.72 -5.96
C ARG A 14 -40.82 -24.43 -5.15
N ARG A 15 -41.37 -24.47 -3.93
CA ARG A 15 -41.42 -23.32 -3.00
C ARG A 15 -40.09 -23.07 -2.28
N ALA A 16 -39.28 -24.11 -2.04
CA ALA A 16 -37.97 -23.99 -1.41
C ALA A 16 -36.86 -23.50 -2.38
N ARG A 17 -37.04 -23.72 -3.69
CA ARG A 17 -36.12 -23.32 -4.77
C ARG A 17 -35.74 -21.83 -4.78
N PRO A 18 -36.68 -20.86 -4.68
CA PRO A 18 -36.32 -19.44 -4.60
C PRO A 18 -35.59 -19.10 -3.29
N LEU A 19 -35.89 -19.80 -2.19
CA LEU A 19 -35.26 -19.57 -0.88
C LEU A 19 -33.78 -20.01 -0.86
N VAL A 20 -33.47 -21.15 -1.49
CA VAL A 20 -32.08 -21.63 -1.65
C VAL A 20 -31.30 -20.76 -2.65
N LEU A 21 -31.95 -20.26 -3.71
CA LEU A 21 -31.36 -19.29 -4.64
C LEU A 21 -31.05 -17.94 -3.97
N MET A 22 -31.90 -17.46 -3.07
CA MET A 22 -31.65 -16.23 -2.27
C MET A 22 -30.55 -16.43 -1.21
N ALA A 23 -30.53 -17.56 -0.51
CA ALA A 23 -29.50 -17.87 0.47
C ALA A 23 -28.10 -18.05 -0.17
N GLY A 24 -28.03 -18.62 -1.38
CA GLY A 24 -26.80 -18.64 -2.18
C GLY A 24 -26.38 -17.26 -2.70
N ALA A 25 -27.34 -16.39 -3.05
CA ALA A 25 -27.07 -15.02 -3.46
C ALA A 25 -26.53 -14.13 -2.31
N ALA A 26 -26.95 -14.36 -1.06
CA ALA A 26 -26.46 -13.63 0.12
C ALA A 26 -25.04 -14.03 0.54
N ALA A 27 -24.63 -15.28 0.33
CA ALA A 27 -23.26 -15.73 0.57
C ALA A 27 -22.24 -15.12 -0.42
N LEU A 28 -22.73 -14.54 -1.52
CA LEU A 28 -21.95 -13.94 -2.62
C LEU A 28 -21.76 -12.41 -2.49
N LEU A 29 -22.17 -11.79 -1.37
CA LEU A 29 -21.75 -10.42 -0.98
C LEU A 29 -20.31 -10.36 -0.38
N VAL A 30 -19.54 -11.43 -0.63
CA VAL A 30 -18.09 -11.54 -0.86
C VAL A 30 -17.26 -10.30 -0.57
N GLY A 31 -16.37 -10.44 0.41
CA GLY A 31 -15.29 -9.49 0.67
C GLY A 31 -15.76 -8.25 1.41
N CYS A 32 -16.42 -8.43 2.56
CA CYS A 32 -16.50 -7.40 3.59
C CYS A 32 -15.13 -6.72 3.70
N GLY A 33 -15.11 -5.38 3.70
CA GLY A 33 -13.92 -4.51 3.65
C GLY A 33 -12.59 -5.09 4.15
N PRO A 34 -12.53 -5.79 5.31
CA PRO A 34 -11.28 -6.38 5.79
C PRO A 34 -10.56 -7.28 4.77
N VAL A 35 -11.26 -8.16 4.05
CA VAL A 35 -10.58 -9.10 3.12
C VAL A 35 -9.95 -8.34 1.95
N GLN A 36 -10.66 -7.33 1.43
CA GLN A 36 -10.16 -6.50 0.34
C GLN A 36 -8.97 -5.66 0.79
N ALA A 37 -9.08 -5.01 1.94
CA ALA A 37 -8.01 -4.22 2.53
C ALA A 37 -6.76 -5.08 2.80
N THR A 38 -6.91 -6.24 3.45
CA THR A 38 -5.80 -7.17 3.70
C THR A 38 -5.13 -7.61 2.40
N SER A 39 -5.92 -8.04 1.41
CA SER A 39 -5.37 -8.44 0.11
C SER A 39 -4.61 -7.30 -0.55
N ARG A 40 -5.10 -6.06 -0.44
CA ARG A 40 -4.46 -4.91 -1.05
C ARG A 40 -3.21 -4.45 -0.30
N ILE A 41 -3.18 -4.56 1.02
CA ILE A 41 -1.97 -4.37 1.84
C ILE A 41 -0.89 -5.36 1.41
N SER A 42 -1.20 -6.66 1.29
CA SER A 42 -0.22 -7.66 0.86
C SER A 42 0.33 -7.38 -0.54
N GLN A 43 -0.50 -6.90 -1.46
CA GLN A 43 -0.03 -6.51 -2.80
C GLN A 43 0.88 -5.28 -2.77
N ALA A 44 0.58 -4.31 -1.91
CA ALA A 44 1.43 -3.15 -1.70
C ALA A 44 2.77 -3.52 -1.07
N GLU A 45 2.80 -4.45 -0.11
CA GLU A 45 4.03 -5.02 0.46
C GLU A 45 4.92 -5.65 -0.62
N VAL A 46 4.35 -6.50 -1.47
CA VAL A 46 5.07 -7.13 -2.58
C VAL A 46 5.58 -6.07 -3.57
N ALA A 47 4.79 -5.03 -3.86
CA ALA A 47 5.23 -3.94 -4.73
C ALA A 47 6.39 -3.14 -4.14
N LEU A 48 6.31 -2.78 -2.85
CA LEU A 48 7.35 -2.04 -2.14
C LEU A 48 8.66 -2.85 -2.08
N GLU A 49 8.56 -4.16 -1.86
CA GLU A 49 9.72 -5.04 -1.82
C GLU A 49 10.38 -5.17 -3.20
N ARG A 50 9.59 -5.26 -4.27
CA ARG A 50 10.13 -5.21 -5.65
C ARG A 50 10.87 -3.91 -5.92
N ALA A 51 10.35 -2.77 -5.45
CA ALA A 51 11.02 -1.49 -5.56
C ALA A 51 12.31 -1.45 -4.73
N ARG A 52 12.30 -2.01 -3.51
CA ARG A 52 13.48 -2.11 -2.63
C ARG A 52 14.60 -2.91 -3.29
N VAL A 53 14.29 -4.05 -3.91
CA VAL A 53 15.26 -4.90 -4.62
C VAL A 53 15.88 -4.19 -5.84
N ALA A 54 15.21 -3.17 -6.38
CA ALA A 54 15.72 -2.32 -7.44
C ALA A 54 16.42 -1.04 -6.92
N ASP A 55 16.79 -1.00 -5.64
CA ASP A 55 17.43 0.15 -4.98
C ASP A 55 16.65 1.47 -5.14
N ALA A 56 15.31 1.38 -5.17
CA ALA A 56 14.44 2.55 -5.33
C ALA A 56 14.56 3.54 -4.15
N ASN A 57 15.05 3.13 -2.99
CA ASN A 57 15.38 4.05 -1.90
C ASN A 57 16.50 5.05 -2.25
N ILE A 58 17.37 4.70 -3.21
CA ILE A 58 18.45 5.56 -3.70
C ILE A 58 18.01 6.25 -4.98
N HIS A 59 17.45 5.47 -5.92
CA HIS A 59 17.16 5.92 -7.28
C HIS A 59 15.77 6.52 -7.47
N ALA A 60 14.85 6.35 -6.53
CA ALA A 60 13.51 6.95 -6.55
C ALA A 60 13.03 7.25 -5.11
N PRO A 61 13.80 8.04 -4.32
CA PRO A 61 13.62 8.13 -2.88
C PRO A 61 12.26 8.71 -2.48
N TYR A 62 11.71 9.63 -3.29
CA TYR A 62 10.42 10.26 -3.01
C TYR A 62 9.27 9.25 -3.12
N GLU A 63 9.20 8.53 -4.24
CA GLU A 63 8.18 7.52 -4.51
C GLU A 63 8.32 6.32 -3.57
N TYR A 64 9.56 5.90 -3.29
CA TYR A 64 9.81 4.80 -2.36
C TYR A 64 9.39 5.15 -0.92
N THR A 65 9.72 6.36 -0.46
CA THR A 65 9.37 6.83 0.89
C THR A 65 7.87 7.10 1.03
N SER A 66 7.24 7.70 0.02
CA SER A 66 5.78 7.87 0.03
C SER A 66 5.07 6.51 0.04
N ALA A 67 5.54 5.53 -0.73
CA ALA A 67 4.98 4.18 -0.71
C ALA A 67 5.08 3.51 0.67
N SER A 68 6.22 3.63 1.37
CA SER A 68 6.39 3.06 2.71
C SER A 68 5.49 3.73 3.75
N HIS A 69 5.33 5.06 3.69
CA HIS A 69 4.42 5.78 4.58
C HIS A 69 2.95 5.49 4.32
N TYR A 70 2.53 5.40 3.05
CA TYR A 70 1.17 4.98 2.73
C TYR A 70 0.88 3.55 3.20
N LEU A 71 1.85 2.64 3.06
CA LEU A 71 1.70 1.27 3.55
C LEU A 71 1.61 1.23 5.08
N TYR A 72 2.42 2.02 5.77
CA TYR A 72 2.34 2.18 7.22
C TYR A 72 0.94 2.67 7.63
N LYS A 73 0.45 3.74 6.99
CA LYS A 73 -0.87 4.30 7.26
C LYS A 73 -2.01 3.32 6.95
N ALA A 74 -1.90 2.55 5.86
CA ALA A 74 -2.86 1.51 5.52
C ALA A 74 -2.99 0.46 6.64
N LYS A 75 -1.87 0.03 7.21
CA LYS A 75 -1.85 -0.94 8.32
C LYS A 75 -2.42 -0.34 9.61
N GLU A 76 -2.18 0.95 9.85
CA GLU A 76 -2.76 1.69 10.98
C GLU A 76 -4.29 1.72 10.88
N GLU A 77 -4.84 2.15 9.73
CA GLU A 77 -6.30 2.19 9.51
C GLU A 77 -6.93 0.79 9.53
N TRP A 78 -6.23 -0.22 9.03
CA TRP A 78 -6.66 -1.62 9.14
C TRP A 78 -6.77 -2.05 10.60
N GLY A 79 -5.81 -1.66 11.44
CA GLY A 79 -5.85 -1.86 12.90
C GLY A 79 -7.02 -1.15 13.58
N TYR A 80 -7.45 0.00 13.06
CA TYR A 80 -8.65 0.71 13.51
C TYR A 80 -9.96 0.19 12.90
N SER A 81 -9.92 -0.90 12.13
CA SER A 81 -11.08 -1.43 11.39
C SER A 81 -11.68 -0.43 10.38
N GLN A 82 -10.92 0.59 9.99
CA GLN A 82 -11.28 1.57 8.96
C GLN A 82 -10.91 1.00 7.59
N PHE A 83 -11.59 -0.07 7.19
CA PHE A 83 -11.14 -0.91 6.07
C PHE A 83 -11.16 -0.22 4.70
N GLU A 84 -12.07 0.73 4.48
CA GLU A 84 -12.10 1.52 3.24
C GLU A 84 -10.86 2.43 3.16
N ALA A 85 -10.55 3.15 4.24
CA ALA A 85 -9.35 3.99 4.31
C ALA A 85 -8.07 3.15 4.18
N ALA A 86 -8.02 1.98 4.83
CA ALA A 86 -6.92 1.04 4.69
C ALA A 86 -6.73 0.59 3.23
N TYR A 87 -7.83 0.30 2.51
CA TYR A 87 -7.80 -0.08 1.10
C TYR A 87 -7.27 1.06 0.22
N ASP A 88 -7.70 2.30 0.47
CA ASP A 88 -7.28 3.48 -0.28
C ASP A 88 -5.79 3.78 -0.08
N TYR A 89 -5.32 3.76 1.16
CA TYR A 89 -3.90 3.94 1.46
C TYR A 89 -3.05 2.80 0.88
N ALA A 90 -3.51 1.55 0.96
CA ALA A 90 -2.80 0.42 0.35
C ALA A 90 -2.73 0.56 -1.19
N THR A 91 -3.79 1.10 -1.81
CA THR A 91 -3.82 1.38 -3.25
C THR A 91 -2.82 2.47 -3.63
N GLN A 92 -2.73 3.55 -2.83
CA GLN A 92 -1.72 4.60 -3.01
C GLN A 92 -0.31 4.07 -2.81
N ALA A 93 -0.08 3.25 -1.77
CA ALA A 93 1.20 2.60 -1.51
C ALA A 93 1.66 1.75 -2.69
N ARG A 94 0.76 0.92 -3.24
CA ARG A 94 1.07 0.08 -4.40
C ARG A 94 1.45 0.92 -5.63
N ARG A 95 0.69 1.97 -5.93
CA ARG A 95 0.96 2.87 -7.06
C ARG A 95 2.31 3.56 -6.90
N ALA A 96 2.58 4.13 -5.73
CA ALA A 96 3.84 4.78 -5.44
C ALA A 96 5.02 3.80 -5.54
N ALA A 97 4.87 2.57 -5.05
CA ALA A 97 5.91 1.54 -5.17
C ALA A 97 6.16 1.11 -6.62
N GLU A 98 5.11 1.02 -7.45
CA GLU A 98 5.24 0.73 -8.88
C GLU A 98 5.95 1.86 -9.62
N THR A 99 5.61 3.12 -9.33
CA THR A 99 6.32 4.29 -9.87
C THR A 99 7.77 4.31 -9.40
N ALA A 100 8.04 4.01 -8.12
CA ALA A 100 9.40 3.95 -7.58
C ALA A 100 10.24 2.90 -8.32
N LEU A 101 9.67 1.72 -8.60
CA LEU A 101 10.33 0.68 -9.37
C LEU A 101 10.66 1.11 -10.80
N ILE A 102 9.73 1.77 -11.47
CA ILE A 102 9.92 2.28 -12.85
C ILE A 102 11.02 3.34 -12.85
N ASN A 103 10.90 4.36 -11.99
CA ASN A 103 11.87 5.44 -11.89
C ASN A 103 13.26 4.92 -11.54
N ALA A 104 13.36 3.96 -10.62
CA ALA A 104 14.64 3.36 -10.26
C ALA A 104 15.35 2.64 -11.43
N ARG A 105 14.59 2.17 -12.42
CA ARG A 105 15.13 1.45 -13.59
C ARG A 105 15.35 2.35 -14.80
N GLU A 106 14.42 3.26 -15.07
CA GLU A 106 14.34 4.00 -16.33
C GLU A 106 14.81 5.44 -16.21
N ALA A 107 14.54 6.09 -15.09
CA ALA A 107 14.93 7.48 -14.84
C ALA A 107 15.44 7.67 -13.39
N PRO A 108 16.58 7.05 -13.04
CA PRO A 108 17.11 7.14 -11.68
C PRO A 108 17.35 8.58 -11.28
N TRP A 109 16.90 8.93 -10.08
CA TRP A 109 17.16 10.23 -9.48
C TRP A 109 18.68 10.45 -9.34
N PRO A 110 19.22 11.56 -9.87
CA PRO A 110 20.66 11.80 -9.91
C PRO A 110 21.25 12.30 -8.58
N GLY A 111 20.43 12.51 -7.54
CA GLY A 111 20.84 13.16 -6.30
C GLY A 111 20.23 14.55 -6.11
N HIS A 112 20.38 15.09 -4.91
CA HIS A 112 19.82 16.40 -4.56
C HIS A 112 20.67 17.52 -5.17
N PRO A 113 20.09 18.49 -5.91
CA PRO A 113 20.88 19.52 -6.58
C PRO A 113 21.74 20.36 -5.63
N VAL A 114 21.36 20.49 -4.36
CA VAL A 114 22.17 21.22 -3.35
C VAL A 114 23.27 20.36 -2.74
N LEU A 115 23.15 19.03 -2.73
CA LEU A 115 24.18 18.13 -2.19
C LEU A 115 25.30 17.84 -3.21
N GLY A 116 25.13 18.27 -4.47
CA GLY A 116 26.20 18.36 -5.46
C GLY A 116 27.17 19.53 -5.25
N ARG A 117 26.94 20.38 -4.23
CA ARG A 117 28.03 21.17 -3.65
C ARG A 117 28.81 20.20 -2.77
N GLU A 118 29.81 19.56 -3.36
CA GLU A 118 30.86 18.90 -2.59
C GLU A 118 31.25 19.83 -1.44
N LYS A 119 31.42 19.28 -0.23
CA LYS A 119 31.97 20.03 0.90
C LYS A 119 33.42 20.41 0.55
N THR A 120 33.62 21.35 -0.36
CA THR A 120 34.79 22.22 -0.28
C THR A 120 34.58 22.93 1.04
N PRO A 121 35.43 22.70 2.06
CA PRO A 121 35.41 23.54 3.24
C PRO A 121 35.42 24.99 2.73
N PRO A 122 34.64 25.91 3.30
CA PRO A 122 34.83 27.32 2.99
C PRO A 122 36.34 27.57 3.07
N PRO A 123 36.98 28.20 2.05
CA PRO A 123 38.41 28.49 2.11
C PRO A 123 38.62 29.14 3.46
N ALA A 124 39.45 28.50 4.30
CA ALA A 124 39.50 28.72 5.74
C ALA A 124 39.30 30.21 5.99
N ALA A 125 38.10 30.57 6.48
CA ALA A 125 37.85 31.94 6.89
C ALA A 125 38.96 32.21 7.90
N GLU A 126 39.86 33.13 7.54
CA GLU A 126 41.04 33.48 8.30
C GLU A 126 40.66 33.50 9.77
N ALA A 127 41.27 32.59 10.54
CA ALA A 127 41.15 32.65 11.99
C ALA A 127 41.56 34.08 12.38
N PRO A 128 40.69 34.85 13.08
CA PRO A 128 41.07 36.18 13.50
C PRO A 128 42.35 36.04 14.33
N ALA A 129 43.34 36.86 14.00
CA ALA A 129 44.65 36.89 14.63
C ALA A 129 44.50 36.82 16.15
N GLU A 130 45.21 35.85 16.74
CA GLU A 130 45.44 35.75 18.16
C GLU A 130 46.03 37.09 18.65
N VAL A 131 45.21 37.88 19.34
CA VAL A 131 45.68 39.06 20.08
C VAL A 131 46.44 38.51 21.27
N THR A 132 47.76 38.47 21.16
CA THR A 132 48.64 38.19 22.29
C THR A 132 48.58 39.39 23.22
N ASP A 133 47.78 39.30 24.27
CA ASP A 133 47.91 40.17 25.43
C ASP A 133 49.22 39.78 26.14
N ALA A 134 50.23 40.64 26.07
CA ALA A 134 51.44 40.53 26.87
C ALA A 134 51.58 41.78 27.73
N GLU A 135 51.53 41.56 29.04
CA GLU A 135 52.09 42.42 30.10
C GLU A 135 53.56 42.80 29.85
#